data_AF-A0A2G2JLD5-F1
#
_entry.id   AF-A0A2G2JLD5-F1
#
_cell.length_a   1.000
_cell.length_b   1.000
_cell.length_c   1.000
_cell.angle_alpha   90.00
_cell.angle_beta   90.00
_cell.angle_gamma   90.00
#
_symmetry.space_group_name_H-M   'P 1'
#
loop_
_entity.id
_entity.type
_entity.pdbx_description
1 polymer ?
#
loop_
_entity_poly.entity_id
_entity_poly.type
_entity_poly.pdbx_seq_one_letter_code
_entity_poly.pdbx_strand_id
1 'polypeptide(L)'
;MQLKFLLEENDGVVVASLEDENDMSLHHTISGMPNPRIRAPRQTKEKLEAMTYVMASIHHKEPKEFLAQNIEGVNQQINKHIHEIRKSLKRMQSLTHYVVTAKEVLDEME
;
A
#
# COMPACT_ATOMS: atom_id res chain seq x y z
N MET A 1 17.83 2.35 -13.06
CA MET A 1 17.17 3.42 -12.28
C MET A 1 16.35 2.80 -11.17
N GLN A 2 16.40 3.37 -9.97
CA GLN A 2 15.72 2.86 -8.78
C GLN A 2 14.55 3.80 -8.47
N LEU A 3 13.32 3.35 -8.72
CA LEU A 3 12.10 4.11 -8.41
C LEU A 3 11.99 4.28 -6.90
N LYS A 4 11.88 5.53 -6.43
CA LYS A 4 11.72 5.84 -5.01
C LYS A 4 10.31 6.38 -4.78
N PHE A 5 9.51 5.62 -4.05
CA PHE A 5 8.19 6.03 -3.59
C PHE A 5 8.33 6.62 -2.19
N LEU A 6 7.94 7.89 -2.02
CA LEU A 6 7.98 8.62 -0.76
C LEU A 6 6.55 8.89 -0.30
N LEU A 7 6.31 8.74 1.00
CA LEU A 7 5.03 9.05 1.62
C LEU A 7 5.30 9.85 2.90
N GLU A 8 4.93 11.12 2.92
CA GLU A 8 5.13 12.02 4.06
C GLU A 8 3.76 12.46 4.60
N GLU A 9 3.57 12.38 5.91
CA GLU A 9 2.33 12.79 6.59
C GLU A 9 2.63 13.96 7.55
N ASN A 10 1.97 15.10 7.35
CA ASN A 10 2.01 16.26 8.24
C ASN A 10 0.57 16.67 8.58
N ASP A 11 0.17 16.57 9.84
CA ASP A 11 -1.15 16.99 10.35
C ASP A 11 -2.35 16.46 9.54
N GLY A 12 -2.29 15.18 9.14
CA GLY A 12 -3.36 14.52 8.37
C GLY A 12 -3.33 14.80 6.87
N VAL A 13 -2.34 15.57 6.39
CA VAL A 13 -2.04 15.74 4.97
C VAL A 13 -0.96 14.74 4.59
N VAL A 14 -1.29 13.83 3.66
CA VAL A 14 -0.33 12.86 3.12
C VAL A 14 0.10 13.29 1.72
N VAL A 15 1.40 13.51 1.56
CA VAL A 15 2.05 13.77 0.28
C VAL A 15 2.69 12.47 -0.19
N ALA A 16 2.17 11.91 -1.28
CA ALA A 16 2.76 10.77 -1.96
C ALA A 16 3.52 11.25 -3.19
N SER A 17 4.83 11.05 -3.26
CA SER A 17 5.64 11.37 -4.43
C SER A 17 6.33 10.13 -5.00
N LEU A 18 6.40 10.06 -6.33
CA LEU A 18 7.16 9.08 -7.07
C LEU A 18 8.19 9.86 -7.88
N GLU A 19 9.48 9.66 -7.61
CA GLU A 19 10.55 10.27 -8.39
C GLU A 19 10.87 9.36 -9.60
N ASP A 20 10.49 9.82 -10.80
CA ASP A 20 10.95 9.34 -12.11
C ASP A 20 11.25 10.58 -12.95
N GLU A 21 12.35 10.55 -13.71
CA GLU A 21 12.84 11.65 -14.56
C GLU A 21 11.82 12.08 -15.65
N ASN A 22 10.74 11.31 -15.84
CA ASN A 22 9.64 11.60 -16.76
C ASN A 22 8.25 11.78 -16.10
N ASP A 23 8.14 11.76 -14.77
CA ASP A 23 6.83 11.77 -14.11
C ASP A 23 6.48 13.17 -13.59
N MET A 24 5.32 13.67 -14.00
CA MET A 24 4.76 14.89 -13.44
C MET A 24 4.45 14.61 -11.98
N SER A 25 5.25 15.20 -11.09
CA SER A 25 5.15 15.02 -9.64
C SER A 25 3.70 15.08 -9.18
N LEU A 26 3.16 13.93 -8.78
CA LEU A 26 1.80 13.84 -8.28
C LEU A 26 1.74 14.60 -6.95
N HIS A 27 1.19 15.81 -6.94
CA HIS A 27 0.89 16.54 -5.72
C HIS A 27 -0.62 16.54 -5.53
N HIS A 28 -1.10 15.70 -4.60
CA HIS A 28 -2.51 15.61 -4.26
C HIS A 28 -2.68 15.77 -2.75
N THR A 29 -3.51 16.74 -2.35
CA THR A 29 -3.81 17.02 -0.95
C THR A 29 -5.08 16.29 -0.55
N ILE A 30 -4.98 15.30 0.34
CA ILE A 30 -6.13 14.58 0.87
C ILE A 30 -6.65 15.31 2.11
N SER A 31 -7.73 16.08 1.99
CA SER A 31 -8.40 16.74 3.11
C SER A 31 -9.36 15.78 3.81
N GLY A 32 -8.86 15.03 4.80
CA GLY A 32 -9.69 14.19 5.67
C GLY A 32 -9.52 12.69 5.43
N MET A 33 -8.31 12.17 5.63
CA MET A 33 -8.14 10.72 5.77
C MET A 33 -8.75 10.24 7.10
N PRO A 34 -9.60 9.19 7.09
CA PRO A 34 -10.03 8.56 8.32
C PRO A 34 -8.78 8.09 9.08
N ASN A 35 -8.68 8.50 10.34
CA ASN A 35 -7.55 8.19 11.21
C ASN A 35 -7.27 6.66 11.13
N PRO A 36 -6.11 6.21 10.63
CA PRO A 36 -5.86 4.79 10.38
C PRO A 36 -5.97 4.03 11.69
N ARG A 37 -7.14 3.44 11.93
CA ARG A 37 -7.46 2.78 13.19
C ARG A 37 -6.66 1.48 13.26
N ILE A 38 -5.57 1.56 14.03
CA ILE A 38 -4.91 0.50 14.79
C ILE A 38 -4.10 -0.49 13.94
N ARG A 39 -2.78 -0.28 13.95
CA ARG A 39 -1.79 -1.31 13.66
C ARG A 39 -2.17 -2.55 14.47
N ALA A 40 -2.52 -3.65 13.81
CA ALA A 40 -2.64 -4.92 14.51
C ALA A 40 -1.35 -5.14 15.32
N PRO A 41 -1.43 -5.46 16.62
CA PRO A 41 -0.25 -5.57 17.46
C PRO A 41 0.69 -6.60 16.85
N ARG A 42 1.98 -6.24 16.76
CA ARG A 42 3.00 -7.14 16.23
C ARG A 42 2.95 -8.44 17.02
N GLN A 43 2.80 -9.57 16.33
CA GLN A 43 2.85 -10.87 17.00
C GLN A 43 4.25 -11.09 17.59
N THR A 44 4.30 -11.58 18.83
CA THR A 44 5.56 -11.96 19.46
C THR A 44 6.04 -13.30 18.90
N LYS A 45 7.34 -13.58 19.06
CA LYS A 45 7.94 -14.83 18.59
C LYS A 45 7.31 -16.04 19.27
N GLU A 46 7.08 -15.95 20.59
CA GLU A 46 6.51 -17.03 21.41
C GLU A 46 5.09 -17.37 20.95
N LYS A 47 4.29 -16.34 20.64
CA LYS A 47 2.94 -16.53 20.11
C LYS A 47 2.95 -17.19 18.74
N LEU A 48 3.88 -16.78 17.87
CA LEU A 48 4.01 -17.33 16.53
C LEU A 48 4.48 -18.80 16.57
N GLU A 49 5.43 -19.13 17.44
CA GLU A 49 5.88 -20.51 17.67
C GLU A 49 4.74 -21.39 18.19
N ALA A 50 4.05 -20.97 19.26
CA ALA A 50 2.93 -21.73 19.82
C ALA A 50 1.84 -21.99 18.77
N MET A 51 1.48 -20.96 17.99
CA MET A 51 0.51 -21.09 16.90
C MET A 51 1.01 -22.02 15.79
N THR A 52 2.30 -21.98 15.46
CA THR A 52 2.90 -22.83 14.42
C THR A 52 2.76 -24.30 14.77
N TYR A 53 3.08 -24.72 16.00
CA TYR A 53 2.94 -26.12 16.42
C TYR A 53 1.49 -26.61 16.37
N VAL A 54 0.55 -25.79 16.83
CA VAL A 54 -0.88 -26.13 16.80
C VAL A 54 -1.37 -26.26 15.37
N MET A 55 -1.10 -25.26 14.52
CA MET A 55 -1.58 -25.25 13.14
C MET A 55 -0.91 -26.31 12.28
N ALA A 56 0.39 -26.54 12.44
CA ALA A 56 1.10 -27.61 11.74
C ALA A 56 0.47 -28.97 12.05
N SER A 57 0.10 -29.21 13.31
CA SER A 57 -0.58 -30.44 13.75
C SER A 57 -1.96 -30.59 13.10
N ILE A 58 -2.76 -29.52 13.04
CA ILE A 58 -4.08 -29.50 12.38
C ILE A 58 -3.96 -29.78 10.88
N HIS A 59 -2.91 -29.25 10.24
CA HIS A 59 -2.67 -29.42 8.81
C HIS A 59 -1.85 -30.66 8.46
N HIS A 60 -1.53 -31.52 9.44
CA HIS A 60 -0.69 -32.71 9.28
C HIS A 60 0.65 -32.43 8.59
N LYS A 61 1.30 -31.33 8.97
CA LYS A 61 2.60 -30.88 8.45
C LYS A 61 3.63 -30.79 9.55
N GLU A 62 4.90 -30.87 9.17
CA GLU A 62 5.98 -30.49 10.07
C GLU A 62 5.91 -28.98 10.37
N PRO A 63 6.19 -28.52 11.61
CA PRO A 63 6.15 -27.10 11.98
C PRO A 63 6.96 -26.20 11.04
N LYS A 64 8.13 -26.68 10.61
CA LYS A 64 8.99 -25.97 9.66
C LYS A 64 8.34 -25.82 8.28
N GLU A 65 7.68 -26.87 7.79
CA GLU A 65 6.99 -26.85 6.50
C GLU A 65 5.78 -25.92 6.53
N PHE A 66 4.97 -26.00 7.59
CA PHE A 66 3.84 -25.10 7.80
C PHE A 66 4.31 -23.64 7.86
N LEU A 67 5.37 -23.35 8.61
CA LEU A 67 5.88 -22.00 8.75
C LEU A 67 6.40 -21.44 7.42
N ALA A 68 7.12 -22.24 6.63
CA ALA A 68 7.60 -21.84 5.30
C ALA A 68 6.43 -21.52 4.35
N GLN A 69 5.41 -22.39 4.31
CA GLN A 69 4.20 -22.15 3.52
C GLN A 69 3.46 -20.89 3.98
N ASN A 70 3.37 -20.67 5.30
CA ASN A 70 2.69 -19.50 5.84
C ASN A 70 3.43 -18.20 5.47
N ILE A 71 4.77 -18.19 5.50
CA ILE A 71 5.59 -17.06 5.03
C ILE A 71 5.28 -16.76 3.56
N GLU A 72 5.25 -17.79 2.71
CA GLU A 72 4.93 -17.61 1.30
C GLU A 72 3.51 -17.04 1.11
N GLY A 73 2.52 -17.58 1.82
CA GLY A 73 1.14 -17.11 1.77
C GLY A 73 1.00 -15.64 2.21
N VAL A 74 1.69 -15.23 3.27
CA VAL A 74 1.73 -13.84 3.72
C VAL A 74 2.39 -12.94 2.67
N ASN A 75 3.50 -13.38 2.05
CA ASN A 75 4.14 -12.64 0.96
C ASN A 75 3.21 -12.45 -0.25
N GLN A 76 2.43 -13.48 -0.60
CA GLN A 76 1.42 -13.36 -1.66
C GLN A 76 0.32 -12.35 -1.31
N GLN A 77 -0.13 -12.30 -0.04
CA GLN A 77 -1.08 -11.29 0.42
C GLN A 77 -0.49 -9.87 0.34
N ILE A 78 0.76 -9.69 0.76
CA ILE A 78 1.49 -8.42 0.62
C ILE A 78 1.52 -7.98 -0.84
N ASN A 79 1.88 -8.89 -1.75
CA ASN A 79 1.92 -8.61 -3.20
C ASN A 79 0.55 -8.18 -3.75
N LYS A 80 -0.53 -8.84 -3.30
CA LYS A 80 -1.90 -8.47 -3.68
C LYS A 80 -2.24 -7.05 -3.20
N HIS A 81 -1.91 -6.70 -1.96
CA HIS A 81 -2.12 -5.35 -1.45
C HIS A 81 -1.32 -4.30 -2.22
N ILE A 82 -0.05 -4.57 -2.54
CA ILE A 82 0.78 -3.70 -3.38
C ILE A 82 0.13 -3.48 -4.75
N HIS A 83 -0.44 -4.53 -5.36
CA HIS A 83 -1.11 -4.42 -6.65
C HIS A 83 -2.35 -3.52 -6.59
N GLU A 84 -3.18 -3.63 -5.55
CA GLU A 84 -4.34 -2.76 -5.35
C GLU A 84 -3.94 -1.30 -5.07
N ILE A 85 -2.86 -1.07 -4.33
CA ILE A 85 -2.28 0.26 -4.14
C ILE A 85 -1.86 0.85 -5.50
N ARG A 86 -1.15 0.07 -6.34
CA ARG A 86 -0.76 0.50 -7.69
C ARG A 86 -1.96 0.85 -8.56
N LYS A 87 -3.04 0.06 -8.53
CA LYS A 87 -4.28 0.39 -9.24
C LYS A 87 -4.87 1.71 -8.76
N SER A 88 -4.89 1.92 -7.45
CA SER A 88 -5.42 3.14 -6.85
C SER A 88 -4.61 4.37 -7.26
N LEU A 89 -3.27 4.27 -7.24
CA LEU A 89 -2.37 5.31 -7.74
C LEU A 89 -2.65 5.67 -9.21
N LYS A 90 -2.80 4.67 -10.08
CA LYS A 90 -3.14 4.90 -11.51
C LYS A 90 -4.48 5.61 -11.69
N ARG A 91 -5.48 5.27 -10.88
CA ARG A 91 -6.78 5.95 -10.90
C ARG A 91 -6.65 7.42 -10.47
N MET A 92 -5.87 7.69 -9.43
CA MET A 92 -5.61 9.06 -8.99
C MET A 92 -4.87 9.87 -10.06
N GLN A 93 -3.84 9.31 -10.70
CA GLN A 93 -3.16 9.95 -11.84
C GLN A 93 -4.14 10.34 -12.96
N SER A 94 -5.03 9.41 -13.35
CA SER A 94 -6.04 9.69 -14.37
C SER A 94 -7.00 10.81 -13.98
N LEU A 95 -7.43 10.86 -12.71
CA LEU A 95 -8.31 11.92 -12.22
C LEU A 95 -7.59 13.27 -12.17
N THR A 96 -6.32 13.29 -11.76
CA THR A 96 -5.50 14.50 -11.78
C THR A 96 -5.37 15.06 -13.19
N HIS A 97 -5.07 14.22 -14.19
CA HIS A 97 -5.02 14.66 -15.60
C HIS A 97 -6.36 15.25 -16.06
N TYR A 98 -7.48 14.60 -15.73
CA TYR A 98 -8.79 15.14 -16.04
C TYR A 98 -9.01 16.53 -15.44
N VAL A 99 -8.65 16.73 -14.16
CA VAL A 99 -8.78 18.04 -13.50
C VAL A 99 -7.92 19.11 -14.17
N VAL A 100 -6.69 18.77 -14.59
CA VAL A 100 -5.82 19.70 -15.33
C VAL A 100 -6.46 20.10 -16.66
N THR A 101 -6.87 19.13 -17.47
CA THR A 101 -7.51 19.39 -18.77
C THR A 101 -8.84 20.15 -18.61
N ALA A 102 -9.63 19.84 -17.59
CA ALA A 102 -10.88 20.57 -17.34
C ALA A 102 -10.65 22.04 -16.97
N LYS A 103 -9.55 22.35 -16.26
CA LYS A 103 -9.15 23.74 -15.98
C LYS A 103 -8.71 24.47 -17.24
N GLU A 104 -7.90 23.82 -18.09
CA GLU A 104 -7.49 24.39 -19.38
C GLU A 104 -8.70 24.76 -20.24
N VAL A 105 -9.69 23.86 -20.35
CA VAL A 105 -10.94 24.13 -21.09
C VAL A 105 -11.74 25.27 -20.45
N LEU A 106 -11.81 25.36 -19.12
CA LEU A 106 -12.53 26.42 -18.44
C LEU A 106 -11.88 27.79 -18.70
N ASP A 107 -10.56 27.87 -18.64
CA ASP A 107 -9.78 29.08 -18.90
C ASP A 107 -9.95 29.55 -20.36
N GLU A 108 -10.17 28.64 -21.32
CA GLU A 108 -10.46 28.97 -22.73
C GLU A 108 -11.89 29.47 -22.97
N MET A 109 -12.82 29.25 -22.03
CA MET A 109 -14.20 29.72 -22.13
C MET A 109 -14.41 31.15 -21.61
N GLU A 110 -13.44 31.68 -20.85
CA GLU A 110 -13.41 33.06 -20.33
C GLU A 110 -12.71 34.04 -21.27
#